data_AF-A0A9D6FW04-F1
#
_entry.id   AF-A0A9D6FW04-F1
#
_cell.length_a   1.000
_cell.length_b   1.000
_cell.length_c   1.000
_cell.angle_alpha   90.00
_cell.angle_beta   90.00
_cell.angle_gamma   90.00
#
_symmetry.space_group_name_H-M   'P 1'
#
loop_
_entity.id
_entity.type
_entity.pdbx_description
1 polymer ?
#
loop_
_entity_poly.entity_id
_entity_poly.type
_entity_poly.pdbx_seq_one_letter_code
_entity_poly.pdbx_strand_id
1 'polypeptide(L)'
;MNVRPLVAALILPAAWFGGCADKGKKEPSRSDAKPALVSVRYDAWAEDIHVDGDAMTIVHTKTEYTYARPMDSNPSGSEVHKILDGRVTKEDLEALGAFVRESGFLDLKDAYGAPEGHRYYPYNLEVTFRGEKPKKVQFRSNPEFESSPEPFKKLEKRLAELSEAVRKR
;
A
#
# COMPACT_ATOMS: atom_id res chain seq x y z
N MET A 1 -59.21 -47.57 -39.19
CA MET A 1 -57.78 -47.65 -39.53
C MET A 1 -57.02 -47.83 -38.21
N ASN A 2 -56.65 -49.07 -37.89
CA ASN A 2 -55.30 -49.66 -38.07
C ASN A 2 -54.31 -49.14 -37.00
N VAL A 3 -53.56 -49.90 -36.18
CA VAL A 3 -53.36 -51.33 -35.85
C VAL A 3 -52.65 -51.33 -34.47
N ARG A 4 -52.88 -52.33 -33.58
CA ARG A 4 -52.00 -52.63 -32.42
C ARG A 4 -50.94 -53.68 -32.85
N PRO A 5 -49.67 -53.67 -32.36
CA PRO A 5 -49.27 -54.52 -31.21
C PRO A 5 -48.16 -53.88 -30.32
N LEU A 6 -47.99 -54.16 -29.02
CA LEU A 6 -47.49 -55.35 -28.28
C LEU A 6 -45.98 -55.66 -28.47
N VAL A 7 -45.32 -56.02 -27.35
CA VAL A 7 -43.95 -56.61 -27.17
C VAL A 7 -42.83 -55.55 -26.99
N ALA A 8 -41.83 -55.62 -26.10
CA ALA A 8 -41.30 -56.65 -25.18
C ALA A 8 -40.62 -55.98 -23.95
N ALA A 9 -40.58 -56.72 -22.85
CA ALA A 9 -39.66 -56.49 -21.73
C ALA A 9 -38.23 -56.89 -22.11
N LEU A 10 -37.23 -56.19 -21.57
CA LEU A 10 -35.87 -56.72 -21.46
C LEU A 10 -35.22 -56.26 -20.15
N ILE A 11 -34.59 -57.24 -19.52
CA ILE A 11 -34.06 -57.28 -18.15
C ILE A 11 -32.52 -57.28 -18.26
N LEU A 12 -31.87 -56.40 -17.47
CA LEU A 12 -30.48 -56.45 -16.93
C LEU A 12 -29.29 -56.45 -17.96
N PRO A 13 -28.02 -56.15 -17.57
CA PRO A 13 -27.42 -56.16 -16.22
C PRO A 13 -26.52 -54.97 -15.83
N ALA A 14 -26.17 -54.98 -14.54
CA ALA A 14 -25.11 -54.20 -13.91
C ALA A 14 -23.75 -54.40 -14.58
N ALA A 15 -23.00 -53.31 -14.76
CA ALA A 15 -21.58 -53.35 -15.07
C ALA A 15 -20.84 -52.29 -14.22
N TRP A 16 -20.02 -52.81 -13.31
CA TRP A 16 -18.69 -52.32 -12.95
C TRP A 16 -18.40 -50.81 -13.07
N PHE A 17 -18.40 -50.11 -11.93
CA PHE A 17 -17.50 -48.97 -11.74
C PHE A 17 -16.28 -49.44 -10.96
N GLY A 18 -15.22 -49.77 -11.69
CA GLY A 18 -13.86 -49.87 -11.18
C GLY A 18 -13.06 -48.63 -11.60
N GLY A 19 -12.37 -48.01 -10.64
CA GLY A 19 -11.30 -47.00 -10.85
C GLY A 19 -11.81 -45.63 -11.34
N CYS A 20 -11.36 -44.48 -10.85
CA CYS A 20 -10.14 -44.16 -10.12
C CYS A 20 -10.50 -43.19 -8.99
N ALA A 21 -9.98 -43.45 -7.80
CA ALA A 21 -9.82 -42.43 -6.78
C ALA A 21 -8.75 -41.45 -7.30
N ASP A 22 -9.18 -40.47 -8.10
CA ASP A 22 -8.38 -39.30 -8.39
C ASP A 22 -8.22 -38.54 -7.06
N LYS A 23 -7.01 -38.62 -6.50
CA LYS A 23 -6.62 -37.85 -5.33
C LYS A 23 -6.80 -36.39 -5.70
N GLY A 24 -7.93 -35.81 -5.29
CA GLY A 24 -8.19 -34.39 -5.39
C GLY A 24 -7.01 -33.62 -4.83
N LYS A 25 -6.15 -33.15 -5.73
CA LYS A 25 -5.27 -32.01 -5.46
C LYS A 25 -6.23 -30.88 -5.13
N LYS A 26 -6.36 -30.55 -3.85
CA LYS A 26 -6.84 -29.22 -3.45
C LYS A 26 -5.88 -28.24 -4.11
N GLU A 27 -6.30 -27.64 -5.22
CA GLU A 27 -5.75 -26.36 -5.63
C GLU A 27 -5.83 -25.44 -4.41
N PRO A 28 -4.73 -24.77 -4.02
CA PRO A 28 -4.80 -23.78 -2.97
C PRO A 28 -5.83 -22.73 -3.41
N SER A 29 -6.87 -22.55 -2.60
CA SER A 29 -7.86 -21.49 -2.77
C SER A 29 -7.11 -20.18 -2.97
N ARG A 30 -7.36 -19.54 -4.10
CA ARG A 30 -6.73 -18.30 -4.55
C ARG A 30 -7.03 -17.08 -3.65
N SER A 31 -7.59 -17.27 -2.45
CA SER A 31 -8.17 -16.23 -1.60
C SER A 31 -7.40 -15.93 -0.31
N ASP A 32 -6.30 -16.61 0.00
CA ASP A 32 -5.57 -16.41 1.27
C ASP A 32 -4.25 -15.62 1.12
N ALA A 33 -3.95 -15.13 -0.09
CA ALA A 33 -2.79 -14.29 -0.32
C ALA A 33 -3.03 -12.90 0.29
N LYS A 34 -2.18 -12.47 1.24
CA LYS A 34 -2.20 -11.11 1.77
C LYS A 34 -2.15 -10.11 0.60
N PRO A 35 -2.97 -9.04 0.61
CA PRO A 35 -3.04 -8.14 -0.52
C PRO A 35 -1.70 -7.45 -0.79
N ALA A 36 -1.31 -7.32 -2.05
CA ALA A 36 -0.04 -6.68 -2.38
C ALA A 36 -0.08 -5.17 -2.08
N LEU A 37 1.05 -4.59 -1.67
CA LEU A 37 1.17 -3.13 -1.51
C LEU A 37 1.15 -2.47 -2.89
N VAL A 38 0.26 -1.51 -3.11
CA VAL A 38 0.11 -0.80 -4.39
C VAL A 38 0.83 0.53 -4.35
N SER A 39 0.65 1.31 -3.29
CA SER A 39 1.35 2.58 -3.15
C SER A 39 1.52 2.99 -1.70
N VAL A 40 2.57 3.77 -1.45
CA VAL A 40 2.76 4.51 -0.20
C VAL A 40 3.18 5.93 -0.55
N ARG A 41 2.45 6.90 -0.02
CA ARG A 41 2.67 8.31 -0.29
C ARG A 41 2.86 9.07 1.01
N TYR A 42 3.96 9.79 1.09
CA TYR A 42 4.27 10.75 2.13
C TYR A 42 4.30 12.14 1.49
N ASP A 43 3.51 13.06 2.03
CA ASP A 43 3.51 14.46 1.61
C ASP A 43 3.71 15.38 2.82
N ALA A 44 4.76 16.19 2.78
CA ALA A 44 5.07 17.21 3.76
C ALA A 44 5.35 18.55 3.06
N TRP A 45 5.49 19.61 3.84
CA TRP A 45 5.63 20.97 3.29
C TRP A 45 6.90 21.20 2.44
N ALA A 46 7.96 20.40 2.62
CA ALA A 46 9.23 20.52 1.89
C ALA A 46 9.75 19.20 1.35
N GLU A 47 9.03 18.10 1.56
CA GLU A 47 9.49 16.76 1.23
C GLU A 47 8.31 15.89 0.88
N ASP A 48 8.41 15.20 -0.25
CA ASP A 48 7.41 14.25 -0.73
C ASP A 48 8.11 12.95 -1.11
N ILE A 49 7.63 11.82 -0.61
CA ILE A 49 8.13 10.49 -0.99
C ILE A 49 6.96 9.65 -1.47
N HIS A 50 7.02 9.22 -2.73
CA HIS A 50 6.00 8.38 -3.33
C HIS A 50 6.61 7.08 -3.84
N VAL A 51 6.09 5.96 -3.34
CA VAL A 51 6.39 4.61 -3.79
C VAL A 51 5.20 4.11 -4.60
N ASP A 52 5.44 3.80 -5.88
CA ASP A 52 4.47 3.18 -6.77
C ASP A 52 4.88 1.71 -6.97
N GLY A 53 4.07 0.81 -6.42
CA GLY A 53 4.28 -0.63 -6.48
C GLY A 53 3.93 -1.26 -7.81
N ASP A 54 3.07 -0.64 -8.63
CA ASP A 54 2.75 -1.15 -9.97
C ASP A 54 3.80 -0.70 -10.99
N ALA A 55 4.27 0.55 -10.90
CA ALA A 55 5.37 1.06 -11.71
C ALA A 55 6.75 0.61 -11.21
N MET A 56 6.84 0.08 -9.98
CA MET A 56 8.09 -0.31 -9.31
C MET A 56 9.07 0.86 -9.19
N THR A 57 8.58 2.04 -8.84
CA THR A 57 9.37 3.27 -8.74
C THR A 57 9.21 3.94 -7.39
N ILE A 58 10.27 4.64 -6.99
CA ILE A 58 10.24 5.56 -5.87
C ILE A 58 10.65 6.95 -6.37
N VAL A 59 9.89 7.96 -5.97
CA VAL A 59 10.14 9.36 -6.29
C VAL A 59 10.21 10.12 -4.98
N HIS A 60 11.35 10.75 -4.73
CA HIS A 60 11.56 11.62 -3.59
C HIS A 60 11.76 13.04 -4.11
N THR A 61 10.86 13.94 -3.77
CA THR A 61 10.98 15.36 -4.10
C THR A 61 11.31 16.14 -2.85
N LYS A 62 12.38 16.93 -2.88
CA LYS A 62 12.75 17.83 -1.79
C LYS A 62 12.72 19.27 -2.30
N THR A 63 12.07 20.15 -1.57
CA THR A 63 12.03 21.58 -1.88
C THR A 63 12.97 22.31 -0.93
N GLU A 64 13.98 22.96 -1.48
CA GLU A 64 14.88 23.83 -0.75
C GLU A 64 14.43 25.29 -0.91
N TYR A 65 14.30 25.98 0.20
CA TYR A 65 13.85 27.37 0.23
C TYR A 65 15.02 28.30 0.50
N THR A 66 15.20 29.27 -0.37
CA THR A 66 16.24 30.29 -0.24
C THR A 66 15.61 31.56 0.34
N TYR A 67 16.27 32.15 1.32
CA TYR A 67 15.82 33.37 2.00
C TYR A 67 16.83 34.48 1.75
N ALA A 68 16.34 35.68 1.44
CA ALA A 68 17.21 36.84 1.20
C ALA A 68 18.04 37.18 2.45
N ARG A 69 17.46 36.95 3.64
CA ARG A 69 18.16 36.96 4.92
C ARG A 69 17.70 35.78 5.78
N PRO A 70 18.55 35.21 6.65
CA PRO A 70 18.22 34.01 7.43
C PRO A 70 16.99 34.12 8.35
N MET A 71 16.58 35.34 8.71
CA MET A 71 15.46 35.61 9.63
C MET A 71 14.18 36.02 8.90
N ASP A 72 14.18 36.09 7.57
CA ASP A 72 12.99 36.47 6.82
C ASP A 72 11.96 35.33 6.89
N SER A 73 10.72 35.67 7.22
CA SER A 73 9.63 34.67 7.32
C SER A 73 9.13 34.19 5.95
N ASN A 74 9.48 34.90 4.87
CA ASN A 74 9.08 34.56 3.52
C ASN A 74 10.31 34.18 2.69
N PRO A 75 10.28 33.05 1.97
CA PRO A 75 11.35 32.68 1.07
C PRO A 75 11.44 33.67 -0.09
N SER A 76 12.66 34.05 -0.46
CA SER A 76 12.93 34.85 -1.65
C SER A 76 12.96 33.99 -2.93
N GLY A 77 13.01 32.67 -2.78
CA GLY A 77 12.93 31.70 -3.87
C GLY A 77 12.79 30.28 -3.34
N SER A 78 12.46 29.36 -4.24
CA SER A 78 12.41 27.92 -3.94
C SER A 78 12.99 27.14 -5.10
N GLU A 79 13.85 26.17 -4.80
CA GLU A 79 14.35 25.19 -5.75
C GLU A 79 13.74 23.82 -5.42
N VAL A 80 13.11 23.21 -6.40
CA VAL A 80 12.50 21.88 -6.25
C VAL A 80 13.47 20.86 -6.83
N HIS A 81 14.09 20.08 -5.95
CA HIS A 81 14.94 18.95 -6.32
C HIS A 81 14.07 17.70 -6.39
N LYS A 82 13.63 17.38 -7.61
CA LYS A 82 13.00 16.08 -7.87
C LYS A 82 14.09 15.02 -8.00
N ILE A 83 14.19 14.17 -7.00
CA ILE A 83 15.11 13.05 -6.98
C ILE A 83 14.34 11.80 -7.40
N LEU A 84 14.58 11.37 -8.64
CA LEU A 84 14.16 10.05 -9.09
C LEU A 84 15.14 9.05 -8.49
N ASP A 85 14.77 8.46 -7.35
CA ASP A 85 15.67 7.58 -6.60
C ASP A 85 15.97 6.29 -7.33
N GLY A 86 15.04 5.80 -8.17
CA GLY A 86 15.28 4.65 -9.05
C GLY A 86 14.13 3.64 -9.03
N ARG A 87 14.47 2.39 -9.33
CA ARG A 87 13.53 1.26 -9.33
C ARG A 87 13.55 0.54 -7.99
N VAL A 88 12.35 0.27 -7.49
CA VAL A 88 12.12 -0.52 -6.28
C VAL A 88 12.01 -2.00 -6.69
N THR A 89 12.59 -2.92 -5.90
CA THR A 89 12.43 -4.35 -6.20
C THR A 89 11.17 -4.91 -5.56
N LYS A 90 10.78 -6.12 -5.95
CA LYS A 90 9.62 -6.79 -5.34
C LYS A 90 9.86 -7.06 -3.86
N GLU A 91 11.08 -7.44 -3.49
CA GLU A 91 11.49 -7.70 -2.12
C GLU A 91 11.38 -6.43 -1.26
N ASP A 92 11.75 -5.27 -1.80
CA ASP A 92 11.60 -3.98 -1.11
C ASP A 92 10.11 -3.66 -0.86
N LEU A 93 9.22 -3.89 -1.83
CA LEU A 93 7.77 -3.68 -1.68
C LEU A 93 7.14 -4.68 -0.71
N GLU A 94 7.55 -5.94 -0.74
CA GLU A 94 7.09 -6.96 0.21
C GLU A 94 7.53 -6.63 1.64
N ALA A 95 8.79 -6.21 1.82
CA ALA A 95 9.32 -5.78 3.10
C ALA A 95 8.61 -4.51 3.61
N LEU A 96 8.36 -3.54 2.74
CA LEU A 96 7.59 -2.34 3.09
C LEU A 96 6.15 -2.68 3.47
N GLY A 97 5.50 -3.55 2.69
CA GLY A 97 4.13 -4.00 2.94
C GLY A 97 3.99 -4.81 4.24
N ALA A 98 4.99 -5.62 4.59
CA ALA A 98 5.04 -6.31 5.88
C ALA A 98 5.23 -5.31 7.03
N PHE A 99 6.19 -4.39 6.89
CA PHE A 99 6.46 -3.35 7.87
C PHE A 99 5.22 -2.51 8.19
N VAL A 100 4.48 -2.06 7.18
CA VAL A 100 3.26 -1.26 7.39
C VAL A 100 2.25 -2.02 8.24
N ARG A 101 2.04 -3.31 7.98
CA ARG A 101 1.10 -4.15 8.75
C ARG A 101 1.54 -4.35 10.19
N GLU A 102 2.84 -4.47 10.42
CA GLU A 102 3.40 -4.75 11.75
C GLU A 102 3.62 -3.48 12.57
N SER A 103 3.74 -2.33 11.91
CA SER A 103 4.01 -1.04 12.57
C SER A 103 2.86 -0.50 13.42
N GLY A 104 1.63 -1.00 13.22
CA GLY A 104 0.40 -0.45 13.82
C GLY A 104 -0.14 0.80 13.10
N PHE A 105 0.42 1.17 11.94
CA PHE A 105 -0.04 2.33 11.17
C PHE A 105 -1.50 2.22 10.73
N LEU A 106 -1.94 1.01 10.36
CA LEU A 106 -3.29 0.77 9.86
C LEU A 106 -4.37 0.99 10.92
N ASP A 107 -4.02 0.89 12.20
CA ASP A 107 -4.92 1.07 13.35
C ASP A 107 -4.97 2.52 13.87
N LEU A 108 -4.16 3.42 13.29
CA LEU A 108 -4.15 4.82 13.67
C LEU A 108 -5.50 5.51 13.34
N LYS A 109 -5.81 6.58 14.06
CA LYS A 109 -6.87 7.52 13.67
C LYS A 109 -6.47 8.27 12.41
N ASP A 110 -7.44 8.91 11.76
CA ASP A 110 -7.18 9.60 10.50
C ASP A 110 -6.45 10.94 10.69
N ALA A 111 -6.48 11.54 11.88
CA ALA A 111 -5.81 12.80 12.17
C ALA A 111 -5.28 12.92 13.61
N TYR A 112 -4.13 13.59 13.75
CA TYR A 112 -3.45 13.89 15.02
C TYR A 112 -2.86 15.31 15.01
N GLY A 113 -2.54 15.84 16.20
CA GLY A 113 -1.90 17.14 16.37
C GLY A 113 -2.89 18.30 16.48
N ALA A 114 -2.55 19.44 15.89
CA ALA A 114 -3.35 20.66 16.02
C ALA A 114 -4.78 20.53 15.45
N PRO A 115 -5.80 21.12 16.11
CA PRO A 115 -7.15 21.20 15.55
C PRO A 115 -7.19 22.20 14.38
N GLU A 116 -8.31 22.17 13.66
CA GLU A 116 -8.55 23.13 12.56
C GLU A 116 -8.57 24.57 13.09
N GLY A 117 -8.11 25.51 12.27
CA GLY A 117 -8.02 26.93 12.64
C GLY A 117 -6.73 27.34 13.37
N HIS A 118 -5.90 26.39 13.79
CA HIS A 118 -4.56 26.69 14.31
C HIS A 118 -3.52 26.69 13.19
N ARG A 119 -2.42 27.43 13.39
CA ARG A 119 -1.25 27.34 12.51
C ARG A 119 -0.54 26.00 12.77
N TYR A 120 -0.29 25.23 11.73
CA TYR A 120 0.45 23.98 11.80
C TYR A 120 1.13 23.68 10.46
N TYR A 121 2.05 22.72 10.49
CA TYR A 121 2.62 22.13 9.28
C TYR A 121 2.00 20.75 9.05
N PRO A 122 1.32 20.51 7.90
CA PRO A 122 0.70 19.22 7.62
C PRO A 122 1.74 18.21 7.13
N TYR A 123 1.56 16.98 7.60
CA TYR A 123 2.27 15.79 7.17
C TYR A 123 1.22 14.73 6.87
N ASN A 124 1.22 14.16 5.68
CA ASN A 124 0.23 13.16 5.28
C ASN A 124 0.95 11.86 4.91
N LEU A 125 0.47 10.75 5.45
CA LEU A 125 0.85 9.41 5.01
C LEU A 125 -0.37 8.69 4.49
N GLU A 126 -0.27 8.13 3.30
CA GLU A 126 -1.29 7.32 2.67
C GLU A 126 -0.71 5.98 2.24
N VAL A 127 -1.39 4.89 2.57
CA VAL A 127 -1.02 3.52 2.19
C VAL A 127 -2.19 2.90 1.45
N THR A 128 -1.91 2.30 0.30
CA THR A 128 -2.90 1.53 -0.47
C THR A 128 -2.43 0.10 -0.67
N PHE A 129 -3.26 -0.84 -0.23
CA PHE A 129 -3.13 -2.26 -0.57
C PHE A 129 -4.12 -2.65 -1.66
N ARG A 130 -3.75 -3.63 -2.48
CA ARG A 130 -4.56 -4.07 -3.62
C ARG A 130 -5.89 -4.64 -3.15
N GLY A 131 -6.98 -4.03 -3.60
CA GLY A 131 -8.34 -4.44 -3.23
C GLY A 131 -8.80 -3.92 -1.86
N GLU A 132 -8.00 -3.10 -1.17
CA GLU A 132 -8.38 -2.45 0.08
C GLU A 132 -8.63 -0.95 -0.11
N LYS A 133 -9.35 -0.34 0.83
CA LYS A 133 -9.49 1.13 0.87
C LYS A 133 -8.16 1.76 1.30
N PRO A 134 -7.74 2.88 0.69
CA PRO A 134 -6.56 3.60 1.13
C PRO A 134 -6.69 4.03 2.60
N LYS A 135 -5.64 3.81 3.39
CA LYS A 135 -5.52 4.34 4.74
C LYS A 135 -4.71 5.63 4.70
N LYS A 136 -5.36 6.74 5.04
CA LYS A 136 -4.74 8.05 5.13
C LYS A 136 -4.68 8.52 6.58
N VAL A 137 -3.52 9.01 7.00
CA VAL A 137 -3.30 9.60 8.32
C VAL A 137 -2.66 10.97 8.12
N GLN A 138 -3.22 11.99 8.77
CA GLN A 138 -2.70 13.35 8.77
C GLN A 138 -2.14 13.70 10.15
N PHE A 139 -0.90 14.16 10.19
CA PHE A 139 -0.31 14.77 11.36
C PHE A 139 -0.16 16.28 11.15
N ARG A 140 -0.72 17.07 12.07
CA ARG A 140 -0.70 18.53 12.05
C ARG A 140 0.30 19.02 13.09
N SER A 141 1.55 19.20 12.68
CA SER A 141 2.64 19.54 13.59
C SER A 141 2.48 20.94 14.16
N ASN A 142 2.34 21.00 15.48
CA ASN A 142 2.38 22.21 16.27
C ASN A 142 2.91 21.85 17.68
N PRO A 143 3.89 22.59 18.21
CA PRO A 143 4.53 22.29 19.50
C PRO A 143 3.59 22.35 20.71
N GLU A 144 2.45 23.02 20.61
CA GLU A 144 1.46 23.16 21.70
C GLU A 144 0.50 21.97 21.79
N PHE A 145 0.53 21.04 20.84
CA PHE A 145 -0.45 19.95 20.71
C PHE A 145 0.22 18.56 20.72
N GLU A 146 -0.61 17.53 20.50
CA GLU A 146 -0.17 16.14 20.48
C GLU A 146 0.98 15.92 19.50
N SER A 147 1.98 15.14 19.93
CA SER A 147 3.11 14.75 19.09
C SER A 147 2.72 13.70 18.06
N SER A 148 3.47 13.60 16.95
CA SER A 148 3.22 12.58 15.94
C SER A 148 3.28 11.14 16.52
N PRO A 149 2.29 10.28 16.22
CA PRO A 149 2.26 8.89 16.66
C PRO A 149 3.50 8.11 16.24
N GLU A 150 3.94 7.18 17.08
CA GLU A 150 5.14 6.38 16.81
C GLU A 150 5.04 5.57 15.50
N PRO A 151 3.91 4.89 15.17
CA PRO A 151 3.79 4.18 13.90
C PRO A 151 3.92 5.10 12.67
N PHE A 152 3.44 6.34 12.77
CA PHE A 152 3.57 7.34 11.71
C PHE A 152 5.04 7.67 11.47
N LYS A 153 5.79 8.02 12.53
CA LYS A 153 7.23 8.35 12.45
C LYS A 153 8.06 7.17 11.94
N LYS A 154 7.71 5.95 12.35
CA LYS A 154 8.37 4.72 11.90
C LYS A 154 8.22 4.53 10.39
N LEU A 155 7.02 4.74 9.85
CA LEU A 155 6.76 4.62 8.42
C LEU A 155 7.45 5.73 7.62
N GLU A 156 7.38 6.97 8.09
CA GLU A 156 8.12 8.11 7.50
C GLU A 156 9.62 7.79 7.39
N LYS A 157 10.25 7.40 8.51
CA LYS A 157 11.67 7.02 8.53
C LYS A 157 11.97 5.89 7.57
N ARG A 158 11.10 4.87 7.51
CA ARG A 158 11.29 3.71 6.62
C ARG A 158 11.26 4.09 5.14
N LEU A 159 10.42 5.05 4.76
CA LEU A 159 10.34 5.57 3.39
C LEU A 159 11.61 6.34 3.01
N ALA A 160 12.12 7.18 3.91
CA ALA A 160 13.38 7.89 3.71
C ALA A 160 14.57 6.92 3.56
N GLU A 161 14.65 5.90 4.42
CA GLU A 161 15.68 4.84 4.32
C GLU A 161 15.59 4.07 3.00
N LEU A 162 14.37 3.75 2.54
CA LEU A 162 14.18 3.05 1.26
C LEU A 162 14.62 3.93 0.08
N SER A 163 14.22 5.21 0.08
CA SER A 163 14.65 6.21 -0.90
C SER A 163 16.18 6.29 -0.99
N GLU A 164 16.85 6.43 0.15
CA GLU A 164 18.31 6.49 0.20
C GLU A 164 18.97 5.18 -0.26
N ALA A 165 18.42 4.04 0.13
CA ALA A 165 18.93 2.73 -0.25
C ALA A 165 18.82 2.49 -1.75
N VAL A 166 17.70 2.87 -2.39
CA VAL A 166 17.51 2.72 -3.84
C VAL A 166 18.46 3.64 -4.60
N ARG A 167 18.69 4.88 -4.12
CA ARG A 167 19.62 5.84 -4.73
C ARG A 167 21.07 5.37 -4.76
N LYS A 168 21.48 4.54 -3.79
CA LYS A 168 22.85 4.04 -3.64
C LYS A 168 23.13 2.75 -4.41
N ARG A 169 22.13 2.12 -5.02
CA ARG A 169 22.29 0.90 -5.83
C ARG A 169 22.72 1.24 -7.25
#